data_AF-A0A2E1EKN6-F1
#
_entry.id   AF-A0A2E1EKN6-F1
#
_cell.length_a   1.000
_cell.length_b   1.000
_cell.length_c   1.000
_cell.angle_alpha   90.00
_cell.angle_beta   90.00
_cell.angle_gamma   90.00
#
_symmetry.space_group_name_H-M   'P 1'
#
loop_
_entity.id
_entity.type
_entity.pdbx_description
1 polymer ?
#
loop_
_entity_poly.entity_id
_entity_poly.type
_entity_poly.pdbx_seq_one_letter_code
_entity_poly.pdbx_strand_id
1 'polypeptide(L)' 'MSLGLGTLRMPPEIFWRMTLPELAAAARAMRPDVRKAMGREEFDGLMIRYPDGAAR' A
#
# COMPACT_ATOMS: atom_id res chain seq x y z
N MET A 1 -6.97 18.50 -16.05
CA MET A 1 -6.36 18.94 -14.78
C MET A 1 -7.02 18.22 -13.60
N SER A 2 -6.86 16.90 -13.48
CA SER A 2 -7.62 16.13 -12.48
C SER A 2 -6.88 14.90 -11.94
N LEU A 3 -5.54 14.91 -11.94
CA LEU A 3 -4.77 13.80 -11.36
C LEU A 3 -4.49 13.98 -9.85
N GLY A 4 -4.55 15.21 -9.35
CA GLY A 4 -4.16 15.52 -7.95
C GLY A 4 -5.31 15.62 -6.95
N LEU A 5 -6.45 16.24 -7.34
CA LEU A 5 -7.47 16.68 -6.39
C LEU A 5 -8.65 15.71 -6.19
N GLY A 6 -8.96 14.86 -7.17
CA GLY A 6 -10.10 13.93 -7.08
C GLY A 6 -9.73 12.52 -6.63
N THR A 7 -8.51 12.09 -6.98
CA THR A 7 -8.03 10.72 -6.86
C THR A 7 -7.34 10.48 -5.51
N LEU A 8 -6.45 11.39 -5.11
CA LEU A 8 -5.69 11.25 -3.86
C LEU A 8 -6.48 11.69 -2.61
N ARG A 9 -7.60 12.42 -2.78
CA ARG A 9 -8.40 13.03 -1.69
C ARG A 9 -7.56 13.82 -0.69
N MET A 10 -6.45 14.40 -1.13
CA MET A 10 -5.57 15.22 -0.28
C MET A 10 -5.95 16.70 -0.37
N PRO A 11 -5.78 17.47 0.72
CA PRO A 11 -5.83 18.93 0.67
C PRO A 11 -4.84 19.48 -0.37
N PRO A 12 -5.21 20.53 -1.13
CA PRO A 12 -4.36 21.10 -2.18
C PRO A 12 -2.96 21.50 -1.69
N GLU A 13 -2.84 22.03 -0.47
CA GLU A 13 -1.53 22.41 0.08
C GLU A 13 -0.58 21.22 0.28
N ILE A 14 -1.11 20.03 0.59
CA ILE A 14 -0.31 18.82 0.75
C ILE A 14 0.17 18.34 -0.61
N PHE A 15 -0.71 18.39 -1.63
CA PHE A 15 -0.35 18.01 -2.99
C PHE A 15 0.80 18.83 -3.56
N TRP A 16 0.73 20.16 -3.40
CA TRP A 16 1.76 21.05 -3.94
C TRP A 16 3.08 21.05 -3.17
N ARG A 17 3.08 20.53 -1.93
CA ARG A 17 4.30 20.37 -1.13
C ARG A 17 4.99 19.02 -1.36
N MET A 18 4.34 18.07 -2.02
CA MET A 18 4.94 16.77 -2.29
C MET A 18 6.11 16.87 -3.27
N THR A 19 7.15 16.13 -2.96
CA THR A 19 8.27 15.86 -3.85
C THR A 19 7.87 14.81 -4.90
N LEU A 20 8.64 14.73 -6.00
CA LEU A 20 8.41 13.72 -7.05
C LEU A 20 8.43 12.26 -6.53
N PRO A 21 9.34 11.86 -5.61
CA PRO A 21 9.30 10.52 -5.02
C PRO A 21 8.02 10.25 -4.20
N GLU A 22 7.55 11.23 -3.43
CA GLU A 22 6.32 11.12 -2.63
C GLU A 22 5.08 11.00 -3.53
N LEU A 23 5.01 11.80 -4.59
CA LEU A 23 3.96 11.70 -5.59
C LEU A 23 3.96 10.32 -6.25
N ALA A 24 5.13 9.75 -6.57
CA ALA A 24 5.24 8.42 -7.13
C ALA A 24 4.79 7.32 -6.15
N ALA A 25 5.06 7.46 -4.85
CA ALA A 25 4.56 6.55 -3.82
C ALA A 25 3.04 6.63 -3.67
N ALA A 26 2.49 7.84 -3.61
CA ALA A 26 1.05 8.07 -3.54
C ALA A 26 0.32 7.51 -4.77
N ALA A 27 0.89 7.71 -5.97
CA ALA A 27 0.36 7.15 -7.21
C ALA A 27 0.39 5.61 -7.22
N ARG A 28 1.41 4.97 -6.63
CA ARG A 28 1.44 3.50 -6.48
C ARG A 28 0.34 3.00 -5.55
N ALA A 29 0.12 3.66 -4.41
CA ALA A 29 -0.96 3.29 -3.47
C ALA A 29 -2.36 3.41 -4.11
N MET A 30 -2.52 4.33 -5.05
CA MET A 30 -3.76 4.53 -5.81
C MET A 30 -4.01 3.49 -6.90
N ARG A 31 -2.96 2.84 -7.39
CA ARG A 31 -3.15 1.72 -8.31
C ARG A 31 -3.55 0.55 -7.41
N PRO A 32 -4.74 -0.05 -7.59
CA PRO A 32 -5.00 -1.33 -6.99
C PRO A 32 -3.96 -2.27 -7.59
N ASP A 33 -2.90 -2.54 -6.83
CA ASP A 33 -1.93 -3.52 -7.23
C ASP A 33 -2.73 -4.82 -7.36
N VAL A 34 -2.74 -5.40 -8.56
CA VAL A 34 -3.42 -6.67 -8.87
C VAL A 34 -2.70 -7.83 -8.17
N ARG A 35 -1.84 -7.54 -7.20
CA ARG A 35 -1.43 -8.50 -6.18
C ARG A 35 -2.65 -8.76 -5.32
N LYS A 36 -3.36 -9.83 -5.66
CA LYS A 36 -4.41 -10.45 -4.87
C LYS A 36 -4.04 -10.28 -3.39
N ALA A 37 -4.90 -9.60 -2.64
CA ALA A 37 -4.72 -9.49 -1.20
C ALA A 37 -4.52 -10.91 -0.64
N MET A 38 -3.52 -11.07 0.23
CA MET A 38 -3.20 -12.37 0.79
C MET A 38 -4.46 -13.02 1.36
N GLY A 39 -4.80 -14.20 0.85
CA GLY A 39 -5.96 -14.95 1.30
C GLY A 39 -5.75 -15.54 2.68
N ARG A 40 -6.85 -15.94 3.33
CA ARG A 40 -6.80 -16.60 4.63
C ARG A 40 -5.92 -17.87 4.60
N GLU A 41 -6.04 -18.65 3.53
CA GLU A 41 -5.25 -19.89 3.33
C GLU A 41 -3.74 -19.61 3.19
N GLU A 42 -3.37 -18.55 2.48
CA GLU A 42 -1.97 -18.15 2.31
C GLU A 42 -1.37 -17.70 3.64
N PHE A 43 -2.15 -16.95 4.44
CA PHE A 43 -1.76 -16.54 5.78
C PHE A 43 -1.62 -17.73 6.74
N ASP A 44 -2.59 -18.65 6.76
CA ASP A 44 -2.54 -19.86 7.59
C ASP A 44 -1.30 -20.73 7.21
N GLY A 45 -0.96 -20.80 5.92
CA GLY A 45 0.27 -21.45 5.45
C GLY A 45 1.56 -20.78 5.95
N LEU A 46 1.57 -19.46 6.10
CA LEU A 46 2.70 -18.73 6.69
C LEU A 46 2.84 -19.02 8.18
N MET A 47 1.73 -19.03 8.93
CA MET A 47 1.74 -19.34 10.38
C MET A 47 2.25 -20.76 10.66
N ILE A 48 1.92 -21.74 9.81
CA ILE A 48 2.44 -23.11 9.90
C ILE A 48 3.94 -23.15 9.59
N ARG A 49 4.38 -22.41 8.56
CA ARG A 49 5.78 -22.40 8.12
C ARG A 49 6.70 -21.66 9.09
N TYR A 50 6.20 -20.61 9.74
CA TYR A 50 6.93 -19.75 10.64
C TYR A 50 6.19 -19.62 11.98
N PRO A 51 6.21 -20.66 12.82
CA PRO A 51 5.54 -20.62 14.11
C PRO A 51 6.27 -19.66 15.06
N ASP A 52 5.52 -18.75 15.70
CA ASP A 52 6.03 -17.78 16.68
C ASP A 52 6.29 -18.45 18.06
N GLY A 53 7.22 -19.41 18.08
CA GLY A 53 7.65 -20.21 19.24
C GLY A 53 7.68 -21.70 18.90
N ALA A 54 8.74 -22.49 19.08
CA ALA A 54 9.87 -22.38 20.00
C ALA A 54 11.20 -22.70 19.30
N ALA A 55 12.04 -21.69 19.13
CA ALA A 55 13.48 -21.87 19.27
C ALA A 55 13.80 -21.66 20.75
N ARG A 56 13.80 -22.76 21.50
CA ARG A 56 14.49 -22.82 22.80
C ARG A 56 15.74 -23.65 22.63
#